data_AF-A0A3C0G0H1-F1
#
_entry.id   AF-A0A3C0G0H1-F1
#
_cell.length_a   1.000
_cell.length_b   1.000
_cell.length_c   1.000
_cell.angle_alpha   90.00
_cell.angle_beta   90.00
_cell.angle_gamma   90.00
#
_symmetry.space_group_name_H-M   'P 1'
#
loop_
_entity.id
_entity.type
_entity.pdbx_description
1 polymer ?
#
loop_
_entity_poly.entity_id
_entity_poly.type
_entity_poly.pdbx_seq_one_letter_code
_entity_poly.pdbx_strand_id
1 'polypeptide(L)'
;GNTRHVHGCIQHMYPDSIQADTNLINVVTIDIETAIGDGFPTPAEARQEILAITLKSSKNNKYTVFGMKHYDPSLSELDVEIEYFRFDNEHTMLSAFVEWWEQPQHLPDVITGWNTRFFDIPYIVNRLARVLGEDQTRRLS
;
A
#
# COMPACT_ATOMS: atom_id res chain seq x y z
N GLY A 1 9.80 7.56 34.89
CA GLY A 1 10.60 6.79 33.93
C GLY A 1 9.91 6.79 32.58
N ASN A 2 10.67 6.75 31.48
CA ASN A 2 10.10 6.69 30.13
C ASN A 2 9.38 5.33 29.93
N THR A 3 8.11 5.34 29.56
CA THR A 3 7.31 4.13 29.26
C THR A 3 7.59 3.57 27.86
N ARG A 4 8.41 4.26 27.05
CA ARG A 4 8.87 3.77 25.74
C ARG A 4 10.09 2.87 25.91
N HIS A 5 9.84 1.59 26.14
CA HIS A 5 10.87 0.56 26.29
C HIS A 5 11.55 0.17 24.97
N VAL A 6 11.02 0.59 23.82
CA VAL A 6 11.53 0.24 22.48
C VAL A 6 12.99 0.64 22.30
N HIS A 7 13.38 1.87 22.69
CA HIS A 7 14.76 2.32 22.56
C HIS A 7 15.74 1.50 23.42
N GLY A 8 15.34 1.16 24.65
CA GLY A 8 16.14 0.31 25.53
C GLY A 8 16.29 -1.11 25.00
N CYS A 9 15.22 -1.66 24.41
CA CYS A 9 15.24 -2.96 23.75
C CYS A 9 16.18 -2.96 22.54
N ILE A 10 16.07 -1.98 21.65
CA ILE A 10 16.95 -1.84 20.48
C ILE A 10 18.42 -1.72 20.91
N GLN A 11 18.72 -0.86 21.90
CA GLN A 11 20.08 -0.71 22.43
C GLN A 11 20.62 -2.00 23.07
N HIS A 12 19.75 -2.80 23.70
CA HIS A 12 20.14 -4.08 24.28
C HIS A 12 20.42 -5.14 23.21
N MET A 13 19.60 -5.20 22.15
CA MET A 13 19.77 -6.14 21.04
C MET A 13 20.94 -5.78 20.12
N TYR A 14 21.18 -4.48 19.92
CA TYR A 14 22.22 -3.95 19.04
C TYR A 14 23.07 -2.93 19.83
N PRO A 15 23.96 -3.41 20.72
CA PRO A 15 24.73 -2.53 21.61
C PRO A 15 25.79 -1.70 20.88
N ASP A 16 26.25 -2.19 19.73
CA ASP A 16 27.31 -1.59 18.93
C ASP A 16 26.74 -0.85 17.70
N SER A 17 27.63 -0.23 16.92
CA SER A 17 27.25 0.45 15.67
C SER A 17 26.66 -0.53 14.67
N ILE A 18 25.40 -0.29 14.26
CA ILE A 18 24.73 -1.05 13.21
C ILE A 18 25.29 -0.64 11.85
N GLN A 19 25.83 -1.59 11.10
CA GLN A 19 26.19 -1.41 9.70
C GLN A 19 24.92 -1.56 8.85
N ALA A 20 24.32 -0.44 8.46
CA ALA A 20 23.08 -0.44 7.69
C ALA A 20 23.35 -0.72 6.21
N ASP A 21 22.73 -1.78 5.67
CA ASP A 21 22.63 -1.99 4.22
C ASP A 21 21.20 -1.62 3.76
N THR A 22 21.09 -0.48 3.09
CA THR A 22 19.79 0.02 2.60
C THR A 22 19.19 -0.87 1.52
N ASN A 23 19.99 -1.70 0.84
CA ASN A 23 19.49 -2.65 -0.14
C ASN A 23 18.66 -3.75 0.50
N LEU A 24 18.77 -3.96 1.82
CA LEU A 24 17.95 -4.91 2.57
C LEU A 24 16.56 -4.34 2.89
N ILE A 25 16.33 -3.03 2.80
CA ILE A 25 15.07 -2.38 3.15
C ILE A 25 14.14 -2.34 1.93
N ASN A 26 12.93 -2.89 2.06
CA ASN A 26 11.86 -2.78 1.07
C ASN A 26 11.09 -1.47 1.25
N VAL A 27 11.38 -0.51 0.37
CA VAL A 27 10.66 0.77 0.32
C VAL A 27 9.60 0.67 -0.76
N VAL A 28 8.33 0.81 -0.40
CA VAL A 28 7.21 0.74 -1.34
C VAL A 28 6.57 2.12 -1.47
N THR A 29 6.50 2.61 -2.69
CA THR A 29 5.70 3.79 -3.04
C THR A 29 4.29 3.33 -3.41
N ILE A 30 3.27 3.99 -2.86
CA ILE A 30 1.86 3.66 -3.11
C ILE A 30 1.07 4.91 -3.49
N ASP A 31 0.12 4.74 -4.41
CA ASP A 31 -0.81 5.77 -4.88
C ASP A 31 -2.15 5.12 -5.27
N ILE A 32 -3.27 5.80 -5.01
CA ILE A 32 -4.61 5.31 -5.33
C ILE A 32 -5.42 6.27 -6.20
N GLU A 33 -6.32 5.71 -6.98
CA GLU A 33 -7.34 6.44 -7.72
C GLU A 33 -8.72 6.11 -7.19
N THR A 34 -9.56 7.12 -6.99
CA THR A 34 -10.92 6.95 -6.45
C THR A 34 -11.97 7.40 -7.46
N ALA A 35 -13.17 6.83 -7.36
CA ALA A 35 -14.29 7.22 -8.19
C ALA A 35 -14.72 8.67 -7.92
N ILE A 36 -15.19 9.34 -8.96
CA ILE A 36 -15.79 10.67 -8.82
C ILE A 36 -17.13 10.52 -8.09
N GLY A 37 -17.34 11.36 -7.07
CA GLY A 37 -18.61 11.46 -6.36
C GLY A 37 -19.00 12.91 -6.11
N ASP A 38 -19.87 13.14 -5.13
CA ASP A 38 -20.35 14.47 -4.75
C ASP A 38 -19.29 15.23 -3.91
N GLY A 39 -18.19 15.61 -4.55
CA GLY A 39 -17.09 16.37 -3.97
C GLY A 39 -15.82 15.56 -3.71
N PHE A 40 -14.90 16.16 -2.94
CA PHE A 40 -13.60 15.55 -2.64
C PHE A 40 -13.76 14.27 -1.81
N PRO A 41 -13.12 13.16 -2.19
CA PRO A 41 -13.19 11.90 -1.45
C PRO A 41 -12.45 12.02 -0.11
N THR A 42 -13.17 12.23 1.00
CA THR A 42 -12.51 12.43 2.29
C THR A 42 -12.01 11.10 2.87
N PRO A 43 -10.73 10.98 3.29
CA PRO A 43 -10.18 9.72 3.81
C PRO A 43 -10.89 9.19 5.06
N ALA A 44 -11.44 10.09 5.89
CA ALA A 44 -12.19 9.70 7.08
C ALA A 44 -13.51 8.98 6.75
N GLU A 45 -14.14 9.31 5.63
CA GLU A 45 -15.43 8.72 5.24
C GLU A 45 -15.28 7.56 4.24
N ALA A 46 -14.26 7.63 3.37
CA ALA A 46 -13.93 6.63 2.35
C ALA A 46 -15.15 6.11 1.56
N ARG A 47 -16.03 7.03 1.13
CA ARG A 47 -17.32 6.72 0.51
C ARG A 47 -17.19 6.25 -0.94
N GLN A 48 -16.31 6.89 -1.69
CA GLN A 48 -16.08 6.63 -3.09
C GLN A 48 -15.24 5.35 -3.24
N GLU A 49 -15.55 4.55 -4.27
CA GLU A 49 -14.81 3.33 -4.57
C GLU A 49 -13.36 3.65 -4.94
N ILE A 50 -12.44 2.79 -4.53
CA ILE A 50 -11.09 2.76 -5.07
C ILE A 50 -11.16 2.08 -6.44
N LEU A 51 -10.68 2.76 -7.47
CA LEU A 51 -10.66 2.28 -8.85
C LEU A 51 -9.33 1.65 -9.24
N ALA A 52 -8.25 2.10 -8.61
CA ALA A 52 -6.93 1.51 -8.79
C ALA A 52 -6.05 1.73 -7.55
N ILE A 53 -5.14 0.78 -7.33
CA ILE A 53 -4.05 0.86 -6.36
C ILE A 53 -2.76 0.53 -7.11
N THR A 54 -1.80 1.44 -7.11
CA THR A 54 -0.50 1.26 -7.77
C THR A 54 0.61 1.22 -6.74
N LEU A 55 1.49 0.22 -6.85
CA LEU A 55 2.63 0.04 -5.96
C LEU A 55 3.93 -0.09 -6.76
N LYS A 56 5.01 0.47 -6.22
CA LYS A 56 6.39 0.26 -6.69
C LYS A 56 7.31 -0.05 -5.53
N SER A 57 7.92 -1.22 -5.53
CA SER A 57 8.92 -1.63 -4.54
C SER A 57 10.33 -1.22 -4.97
N SER A 58 11.20 -0.92 -4.00
CA SER A 58 12.65 -0.75 -4.24
C SER A 58 13.36 -2.06 -4.59
N LYS A 59 12.72 -3.21 -4.37
CA LYS A 59 13.29 -4.56 -4.57
C LYS A 59 13.15 -5.09 -5.99
N ASN A 60 12.32 -4.46 -6.81
CA ASN A 60 12.09 -4.86 -8.19
C ASN A 60 11.91 -3.61 -9.07
N ASN A 61 11.94 -3.79 -10.38
CA ASN A 61 11.76 -2.71 -11.34
C ASN A 61 10.44 -2.84 -12.10
N LYS A 62 9.35 -3.07 -11.36
CA LYS A 62 8.00 -3.14 -11.91
C LYS A 62 7.01 -2.30 -11.10
N TYR A 63 5.93 -1.90 -11.75
CA TYR A 63 4.73 -1.41 -11.09
C TYR A 63 3.75 -2.56 -10.95
N THR A 64 3.23 -2.77 -9.75
CA THR A 64 2.11 -3.68 -9.52
C THR A 64 0.85 -2.85 -9.39
N VAL A 65 -0.14 -3.12 -10.22
CA VAL A 65 -1.37 -2.34 -10.31
C VAL A 65 -2.58 -3.24 -10.14
N PHE A 66 -3.41 -2.94 -9.14
CA PHE A 66 -4.74 -3.51 -9.00
C PHE A 66 -5.71 -2.50 -9.58
N GLY A 67 -6.51 -2.87 -10.58
CA GLY A 67 -7.37 -1.90 -11.25
C GLY A 67 -8.69 -2.47 -11.76
N MET A 68 -9.68 -1.59 -11.79
CA MET A 68 -11.07 -1.91 -12.13
C MET A 68 -11.38 -1.81 -13.63
N LYS A 69 -10.48 -1.21 -14.42
CA LYS A 69 -10.71 -0.92 -15.84
C LYS A 69 -9.79 -1.75 -16.73
N HIS A 70 -10.06 -1.74 -18.02
CA HIS A 70 -9.13 -2.33 -18.98
C HIS A 70 -7.84 -1.51 -19.04
N TYR A 71 -6.69 -2.19 -18.99
CA TYR A 71 -5.38 -1.63 -19.25
C TYR A 71 -4.85 -2.17 -20.57
N ASP A 72 -4.40 -1.27 -21.45
CA ASP A 72 -3.75 -1.60 -22.72
C ASP A 72 -2.26 -1.23 -22.62
N PRO A 73 -1.35 -2.22 -22.54
CA PRO A 73 0.09 -1.96 -22.47
C PRO A 73 0.63 -1.18 -23.66
N SER A 74 -0.01 -1.24 -24.83
CA SER A 74 0.44 -0.52 -26.02
C SER A 74 0.21 0.99 -25.94
N LEU A 75 -0.65 1.43 -25.02
CA LEU A 75 -0.93 2.85 -24.76
C LEU A 75 -0.02 3.42 -23.66
N SER A 76 0.80 2.60 -23.00
CA SER A 76 1.73 3.06 -21.99
C SER A 76 2.95 3.72 -22.63
N GLU A 77 3.26 4.95 -22.19
CA GLU A 77 4.49 5.66 -22.58
C GLU A 77 5.67 5.30 -21.66
N LEU A 78 5.44 4.47 -20.64
CA LEU A 78 6.45 4.10 -19.65
C LEU A 78 7.25 2.89 -20.13
N ASP A 79 8.58 3.03 -20.16
CA ASP A 79 9.53 1.93 -20.38
C ASP A 79 9.83 1.19 -19.07
N VAL A 80 8.78 0.60 -18.49
CA VAL A 80 8.83 -0.15 -17.24
C VAL A 80 7.82 -1.29 -17.29
N GLU A 81 8.14 -2.41 -16.64
CA GLU A 81 7.21 -3.51 -16.52
C GLU A 81 6.01 -3.11 -15.65
N ILE A 82 4.79 -3.33 -16.14
CA ILE A 82 3.54 -3.11 -15.42
C ILE A 82 2.83 -4.46 -15.28
N GLU A 83 2.78 -4.96 -14.05
CA GLU A 83 2.00 -6.12 -13.67
C GLU A 83 0.59 -5.64 -13.30
N TYR A 84 -0.35 -5.80 -14.22
CA TYR A 84 -1.72 -5.32 -14.07
C TYR A 84 -2.69 -6.45 -13.72
N PHE A 85 -3.29 -6.38 -12.53
CA PHE A 85 -4.36 -7.24 -12.08
C PHE A 85 -5.70 -6.54 -12.31
N ARG A 86 -6.47 -7.01 -13.30
CA ARG A 86 -7.79 -6.47 -13.62
C ARG A 86 -8.87 -7.16 -12.78
N PHE A 87 -9.77 -6.37 -12.22
CA PHE A 87 -10.95 -6.84 -11.49
C PHE A 87 -12.23 -6.19 -12.03
N ASP A 88 -13.35 -6.89 -11.89
CA ASP A 88 -14.66 -6.38 -12.34
C ASP A 88 -15.44 -5.67 -11.21
N ASN A 89 -15.05 -5.85 -9.94
CA ASN A 89 -15.65 -5.19 -8.79
C ASN A 89 -14.62 -4.87 -7.71
N GLU A 90 -14.90 -3.83 -6.91
CA GLU A 90 -13.96 -3.32 -5.91
C GLU A 90 -13.73 -4.34 -4.78
N HIS A 91 -14.76 -5.09 -4.38
CA HIS A 91 -14.64 -6.06 -3.31
C HIS A 91 -13.58 -7.12 -3.64
N THR A 92 -13.61 -7.71 -4.84
CA THR A 92 -12.60 -8.70 -5.23
C THR A 92 -11.22 -8.08 -5.42
N MET A 93 -11.13 -6.84 -5.92
CA MET A 93 -9.87 -6.09 -6.03
C MET A 93 -9.23 -5.88 -4.66
N LEU A 94 -10.01 -5.41 -3.67
CA LEU A 94 -9.52 -5.14 -2.33
C LEU A 94 -9.15 -6.42 -1.58
N SER A 95 -9.93 -7.51 -1.73
CA SER A 95 -9.56 -8.82 -1.16
C SER A 95 -8.23 -9.32 -1.71
N ALA A 96 -8.05 -9.27 -3.04
CA ALA A 96 -6.80 -9.67 -3.68
C ALA A 96 -5.62 -8.77 -3.29
N PHE A 97 -5.85 -7.47 -3.12
CA PHE A 97 -4.83 -6.54 -2.63
C PHE A 97 -4.36 -6.93 -1.22
N VAL A 98 -5.27 -7.24 -0.28
CA VAL A 98 -4.91 -7.67 1.08
C VAL A 98 -4.12 -8.99 1.05
N GLU A 99 -4.57 -9.97 0.27
CA GLU A 99 -3.89 -11.26 0.12
C GLU A 99 -2.49 -11.12 -0.49
N TRP A 100 -2.31 -10.18 -1.41
CA TRP A 100 -1.00 -9.85 -1.99
C TRP A 100 -0.11 -9.11 -0.98
N TRP A 101 -0.66 -8.12 -0.27
CA TRP A 101 0.07 -7.26 0.67
C TRP A 101 0.68 -8.04 1.84
N GLU A 102 -0.04 -9.03 2.38
CA GLU A 102 0.42 -9.81 3.53
C GLU A 102 1.55 -10.79 3.19
N GLN A 103 1.83 -11.04 1.91
CA GLN A 103 2.88 -11.96 1.53
C GLN A 103 4.26 -11.39 1.93
N PRO A 104 5.16 -12.18 2.55
CA PRO A 104 6.44 -11.69 3.05
C PRO A 104 7.31 -10.97 2.00
N GLN A 105 7.22 -11.36 0.72
CA GLN A 105 7.97 -10.74 -0.37
C GLN A 105 7.40 -9.38 -0.84
N HIS A 106 6.17 -9.05 -0.46
CA HIS A 106 5.48 -7.83 -0.87
C HIS A 106 5.36 -6.83 0.29
N LEU A 107 5.38 -7.34 1.52
CA LEU A 107 5.28 -6.54 2.75
C LEU A 107 6.37 -5.44 2.78
N PRO A 108 5.99 -4.16 2.89
CA PRO A 108 6.94 -3.05 2.98
C PRO A 108 7.55 -2.91 4.36
N ASP A 109 8.85 -2.59 4.41
CA ASP A 109 9.48 -2.07 5.62
C ASP A 109 9.19 -0.56 5.79
N VAL A 110 9.11 0.14 4.66
CA VAL A 110 8.82 1.57 4.59
C VAL A 110 7.79 1.83 3.49
N ILE A 111 6.74 2.58 3.82
CA ILE A 111 5.75 3.05 2.86
C ILE A 111 5.99 4.54 2.61
N THR A 112 5.95 4.94 1.34
CA THR A 112 6.10 6.33 0.90
C THR A 112 5.16 6.67 -0.26
N GLY A 113 5.13 7.93 -0.65
CA GLY A 113 4.30 8.47 -1.73
C GLY A 113 3.91 9.91 -1.45
N TRP A 114 3.21 10.53 -2.39
CA TRP A 114 2.79 11.92 -2.24
C TRP A 114 1.48 12.00 -1.46
N ASN A 115 1.48 12.66 -0.31
CA ASN A 115 0.31 12.78 0.57
C ASN A 115 -0.25 11.44 1.13
N THR A 116 0.44 10.32 0.92
CA THR A 116 0.09 8.97 1.38
C THR A 116 -0.27 8.85 2.85
N ARG A 117 0.40 9.62 3.71
CA ARG A 117 0.13 9.65 5.15
C ARG A 117 -1.24 10.23 5.50
N PHE A 118 -1.75 11.16 4.70
CA PHE A 118 -2.97 11.90 5.00
C PHE A 118 -4.14 11.49 4.10
N PHE A 119 -3.86 10.94 2.92
CA PHE A 119 -4.88 10.50 1.97
C PHE A 119 -4.84 8.98 1.76
N ASP A 120 -3.88 8.47 0.99
CA ASP A 120 -3.92 7.11 0.45
C ASP A 120 -4.06 6.03 1.53
N ILE A 121 -3.18 6.03 2.54
CA ILE A 121 -3.20 5.00 3.59
C ILE A 121 -4.47 5.11 4.46
N PRO A 122 -4.82 6.28 5.01
CA PRO A 122 -6.09 6.41 5.73
C PRO A 122 -7.32 6.02 4.89
N TYR A 123 -7.32 6.37 3.60
CA TYR A 123 -8.42 6.04 2.69
C TYR A 123 -8.52 4.53 2.45
N ILE A 124 -7.40 3.86 2.14
CA ILE A 124 -7.33 2.40 1.95
C ILE A 124 -7.82 1.68 3.21
N VAL A 125 -7.30 2.04 4.38
CA VAL A 125 -7.67 1.41 5.66
C VAL A 125 -9.16 1.56 5.94
N ASN A 126 -9.71 2.78 5.81
CA ASN A 126 -11.12 3.03 6.08
C ASN A 126 -12.03 2.39 5.02
N ARG A 127 -11.59 2.34 3.75
CA ARG A 127 -12.34 1.68 2.67
C ARG A 127 -12.38 0.17 2.88
N LEU A 128 -11.25 -0.45 3.22
CA LEU A 128 -11.19 -1.87 3.56
C LEU A 128 -12.10 -2.20 4.74
N ALA A 129 -12.09 -1.39 5.80
CA ALA A 129 -12.97 -1.59 6.95
C ALA A 129 -14.45 -1.51 6.56
N ARG A 130 -14.80 -0.61 5.64
CA ARG A 130 -16.16 -0.44 5.13
C ARG A 130 -16.62 -1.58 4.20
N VAL A 131 -15.75 -2.05 3.32
CA VAL A 131 -16.10 -3.00 2.25
C VAL A 131 -15.90 -4.45 2.69
N LEU A 132 -14.80 -4.75 3.38
CA LEU A 132 -14.39 -6.11 3.78
C LEU A 132 -14.50 -6.36 5.29
N GLY A 133 -14.64 -5.31 6.10
CA GLY A 133 -14.68 -5.40 7.56
C GLY A 133 -13.32 -5.21 8.24
N GLU A 134 -13.36 -4.99 9.56
CA GLU A 134 -12.16 -4.71 10.36
C GLU A 134 -11.16 -5.88 10.37
N ASP A 135 -11.63 -7.13 10.39
CA ASP A 135 -10.76 -8.30 10.46
C ASP A 135 -9.85 -8.40 9.23
N GLN A 136 -10.38 -8.10 8.04
CA GLN A 136 -9.59 -8.04 6.82
C GLN A 136 -8.63 -6.85 6.82
N THR A 137 -9.04 -5.72 7.39
CA THR A 137 -8.22 -4.51 7.48
C THR A 137 -6.99 -4.71 8.37
N ARG A 138 -7.13 -5.47 9.46
CA ARG A 138 -6.02 -5.78 10.38
C ARG A 138 -4.91 -6.61 9.72
N ARG A 139 -5.19 -7.31 8.62
CA ARG A 139 -4.16 -8.08 7.89
C ARG A 139 -3.10 -7.20 7.22
N LEU A 140 -3.29 -5.88 7.17
CA LEU A 140 -2.28 -4.94 6.70
C LEU A 140 -1.08 -4.80 7.66
N SER A 141 -1.20 -5.21 8.94
CA SER A 141 -0.16 -5.07 9.97
C SER A 141 -0.26 -6.10 11.10
#